data_AF-A0AAW1DA36-F1
#
_entry.id   AF-A0AAW1DA36-F1
#
_cell.length_a   1.000
_cell.length_b   1.000
_cell.length_c   1.000
_cell.angle_alpha   90.00
_cell.angle_beta   90.00
_cell.angle_gamma   90.00
#
_symmetry.space_group_name_H-M   'P 1'
#
loop_
_entity.id
_entity.type
_entity.pdbx_description
1 polymer ?
#
loop_
_entity_poly.entity_id
_entity_poly.type
_entity_poly.pdbx_seq_one_letter_code
_entity_poly.pdbx_strand_id
1 'polypeptide(L)' 'MFIKEPPNRVDFSNTTGAVIECTARGNPTPEIIWIRSDGTAVGDVPGLRQVFIFK' A
#
# COMPACT_ATOMS: atom_id res chain seq x y z
N MET A 1 14.48 6.79 0.42
CA MET A 1 13.97 7.61 -0.70
C MET A 1 12.85 6.86 -1.42
N PHE A 2 11.79 7.55 -1.83
CA PHE A 2 10.73 6.92 -2.61
C PHE A 2 11.20 6.66 -4.05
N ILE A 3 10.85 5.48 -4.55
CA ILE A 3 11.01 5.09 -5.96
C ILE A 3 9.67 5.24 -6.67
N LYS A 4 8.58 4.85 -5.99
CA LYS A 4 7.22 4.95 -6.49
C LYS A 4 6.31 5.46 -5.39
N GLU A 5 5.68 6.58 -5.65
CA GLU A 5 4.71 7.21 -4.77
C GLU A 5 3.30 6.98 -5.32
N PRO A 6 2.31 6.76 -4.44
CA PRO A 6 0.94 6.62 -4.85
C PRO A 6 0.39 7.97 -5.36
N PRO A 7 -0.55 7.96 -6.33
CA PRO A 7 -1.21 9.17 -6.78
C PRO A 7 -2.13 9.73 -5.69
N ASN A 8 -2.32 11.05 -5.69
CA ASN A 8 -3.17 11.75 -4.71
C ASN A 8 -4.65 11.34 -4.76
N ARG A 9 -5.09 10.76 -5.87
CA ARG A 9 -6.46 10.29 -6.07
C ARG A 9 -6.45 9.00 -6.88
N VAL A 10 -7.25 8.03 -6.45
CA VAL A 10 -7.46 6.75 -7.11
C VAL A 10 -8.96 6.55 -7.26
N ASP A 11 -9.45 6.54 -8.49
CA ASP A 11 -10.85 6.21 -8.79
C ASP A 11 -10.93 4.77 -9.30
N PHE A 12 -11.83 3.98 -8.75
CA PHE A 12 -12.03 2.57 -9.12
C PHE A 12 -13.48 2.14 -8.93
N SER A 13 -13.90 1.09 -9.63
CA SER A 13 -15.23 0.49 -9.43
C SER A 13 -15.17 -0.64 -8.40
N ASN A 14 -16.31 -0.94 -7.76
CA ASN A 14 -16.43 -2.09 -6.86
C ASN A 14 -16.17 -3.43 -7.55
N THR A 15 -16.29 -3.49 -8.89
CA THR A 15 -16.08 -4.72 -9.66
C THR A 15 -14.63 -4.92 -10.08
N THR A 16 -13.86 -3.85 -10.32
CA THR A 16 -12.44 -3.95 -10.71
C THR A 16 -11.49 -3.85 -9.52
N GLY A 17 -11.86 -3.06 -8.50
CA GLY A 17 -10.96 -2.70 -7.41
C GLY A 17 -9.78 -1.84 -7.88
N ALA A 18 -8.81 -1.62 -6.99
CA ALA A 18 -7.55 -0.95 -7.29
C ALA A 18 -6.41 -1.50 -6.44
N VAL A 19 -5.19 -1.38 -6.97
CA VAL A 19 -3.95 -1.64 -6.24
C VAL A 19 -3.15 -0.34 -6.18
N ILE A 20 -2.80 0.08 -4.97
CA ILE A 20 -2.03 1.29 -4.72
C ILE A 20 -0.61 0.85 -4.34
N GLU A 21 0.35 1.13 -5.20
CA GLU A 21 1.75 0.75 -4.98
C GLU A 21 2.54 1.89 -4.35
N CYS A 22 3.30 1.55 -3.30
CA CYS A 22 4.31 2.41 -2.70
C CYS A 22 5.62 1.64 -2.62
N THR A 23 6.72 2.22 -3.09
CA THR A 23 8.03 1.57 -3.04
C THR A 23 9.10 2.58 -2.67
N ALA A 24 9.95 2.21 -1.72
CA ALA A 24 11.07 3.01 -1.26
C ALA A 24 12.36 2.18 -1.26
N ARG A 25 13.49 2.85 -1.44
CA ARG A 25 14.83 2.27 -1.27
C ARG A 25 15.61 3.00 -0.19
N GLY A 26 16.46 2.25 0.48
CA GLY A 26 17.35 2.68 1.55
C GLY A 26 18.28 1.54 1.93
N ASN A 27 19.34 1.86 2.67
CA ASN A 27 20.20 0.85 3.30
C ASN A 27 20.37 1.24 4.78
N PRO A 28 19.77 0.49 5.72
CA PRO A 28 18.99 -0.75 5.53
C PRO A 28 17.68 -0.54 4.76
N THR A 29 17.15 -1.61 4.17
CA THR A 29 15.89 -1.58 3.39
C THR A 29 14.76 -1.01 4.26
N PRO A 30 14.04 0.03 3.81
CA PRO A 30 12.99 0.65 4.59
C PRO A 30 11.76 -0.26 4.67
N GLU A 31 11.11 -0.26 5.82
CA GLU A 31 9.76 -0.80 5.99
C GLU A 31 8.73 0.23 5.48
N ILE A 32 7.67 -0.24 4.83
CA ILE A 32 6.60 0.60 4.28
C ILE A 32 5.32 0.33 5.08
N ILE A 33 4.79 1.37 5.71
CA ILE A 33 3.57 1.31 6.53
C ILE A 33 2.52 2.24 5.92
N TRP A 34 1.31 1.72 5.70
CA TRP A 34 0.17 2.52 5.28
C TRP A 34 -0.51 3.14 6.49
N ILE A 35 -0.73 4.44 6.44
CA ILE A 35 -1.41 5.19 7.50
C ILE A 35 -2.70 5.82 6.96
N ARG A 36 -3.70 5.92 7.84
CA ARG A 36 -4.91 6.70 7.60
C ARG A 36 -4.62 8.20 7.78
N SER A 37 -5.55 9.04 7.37
CA SER A 37 -5.48 10.50 7.55
C SER A 37 -5.39 10.93 9.03
N ASP A 38 -5.81 10.07 9.95
CA ASP A 38 -5.71 10.28 11.40
C ASP A 38 -4.36 9.85 11.99
N GLY A 39 -3.42 9.34 11.17
CA GLY A 39 -2.11 8.86 11.60
C GLY A 39 -2.08 7.42 12.12
N THR A 40 -3.22 6.74 12.19
CA THR A 40 -3.27 5.32 12.61
C THR A 40 -2.83 4.40 11.47
N ALA A 41 -2.18 3.28 11.84
CA ALA A 41 -1.84 2.25 10.86
C ALA A 41 -3.11 1.64 10.25
N VAL A 42 -3.10 1.46 8.93
CA VAL A 42 -4.16 0.74 8.23
C VAL A 42 -4.07 -0.73 8.63
N GLY A 43 -5.15 -1.25 9.22
CA GLY A 43 -5.28 -2.67 9.51
C GLY A 43 -5.73 -3.46 8.29
N ASP A 44 -5.46 -4.76 8.28
CA ASP A 44 -5.99 -5.68 7.27
C ASP A 44 -7.52 -5.74 7.32
N VAL A 45 -8.14 -5.81 6.14
CA VAL A 45 -9.58 -6.05 6.06
C VAL A 45 -9.83 -7.55 6.28
N PRO A 46 -10.66 -7.93 7.27
CA PRO A 46 -10.97 -9.33 7.53
C PRO A 46 -11.56 -10.01 6.28
N GLY A 47 -11.04 -11.20 5.94
CA GLY A 47 -11.52 -11.98 4.80
C GLY A 47 -10.82 -11.72 3.46
N LEU A 48 -9.83 -10.82 3.41
CA LEU A 48 -8.97 -10.68 2.23
C LEU A 48 -7.93 -11.81 2.17
N ARG A 49 -7.83 -12.47 1.01
CA ARG A 49 -6.74 -13.40 0.73
C ARG A 49 -5.47 -12.59 0.45
N GLN A 50 -4.58 -12.50 1.43
CA GLN A 50 -3.23 -11.98 1.24
C GLN A 50 -2.44 -12.94 0.35
N VAL A 51 -2.11 -12.52 -0.87
CA VAL A 51 -1.16 -13.24 -1.71
C VAL A 51 0.19 -12.55 -1.53
N PHE A 52 1.01 -13.07 -0.62
CA PHE A 52 2.42 -12.70 -0.55
C PHE A 52 3.10 -13.25 -1.80
N ILE A 53 3.27 -12.40 -2.81
CA ILE A 53 4.17 -12.71 -3.93
C ILE A 53 5.57 -12.61 -3.36
N PHE A 54 6.11 -13.74 -2.90
CA PHE A 54 7.53 -13.86 -2.58
C PHE A 54 8.30 -13.50 -3.85
N LYS A 55 9.03 -12.38 -3.80
CA LYS A 55 9.97 -11.96 -4.83
C LYS A 55 11.36 -12.48 -4.50
#